data_AF-A0A0B1THP1-F1
#
_entry.id   AF-A0A0B1THP1-F1
#
_cell.length_a   1.000
_cell.length_b   1.000
_cell.length_c   1.000
_cell.angle_alpha   90.00
_cell.angle_beta   90.00
_cell.angle_gamma   90.00
#
_symmetry.space_group_name_H-M   'P 1'
#
loop_
_entity.id
_entity.type
_entity.pdbx_description
1 polymer ?
#
loop_
_entity_poly.entity_id
_entity_poly.type
_entity_poly.pdbx_seq_one_letter_code
_entity_poly.pdbx_strand_id
1 'polypeptide(L)'
;MYEGRWNDSRTGWRAVAVPGELHGLWTEFENYGSKKVTWRSLVQPTIELLEEGFPTSHALAKALAGKADYIASESTMKAFINPKTGKVYRAGEQIKTRTLLLKTLRRLSNSSNPIQEFYEGDMAREMAAEFKRYGGILTEEDFASYRSLLVPSSDVIYTHLRNGRIICGPPPPSASAVTQAILNVMDGYVSSGQKS
;
A
#
# COMPACT_ATOMS: atom_id res chain seq x y z
N MET A 1 15.23 3.52 -18.27
CA MET A 1 15.44 2.71 -17.03
C MET A 1 15.49 1.20 -17.30
N TYR A 2 14.56 0.63 -18.09
CA TYR A 2 14.44 -0.83 -18.31
C TYR A 2 14.63 -1.31 -19.75
N GLU A 3 15.35 -0.56 -20.59
CA GLU A 3 15.58 -0.95 -21.99
C GLU A 3 16.22 -2.35 -22.08
N GLY A 4 15.57 -3.26 -22.80
CA GLY A 4 15.99 -4.67 -22.93
C GLY A 4 15.81 -5.54 -21.67
N ARG A 5 15.23 -5.00 -20.58
CA ARG A 5 15.12 -5.67 -19.26
C ARG A 5 13.72 -5.54 -18.66
N TRP A 6 12.71 -5.91 -19.42
CA TRP A 6 11.29 -5.84 -19.02
C TRP A 6 10.94 -6.63 -17.75
N ASN A 7 11.67 -7.70 -17.44
CA ASN A 7 11.38 -8.46 -16.22
C ASN A 7 11.80 -7.69 -14.95
N ASP A 8 12.82 -6.83 -15.05
CA ASP A 8 13.31 -5.99 -13.95
C ASP A 8 12.31 -4.90 -13.56
N SER A 9 11.33 -4.61 -14.41
CA SER A 9 10.24 -3.69 -14.08
C SER A 9 9.07 -4.37 -13.36
N ARG A 10 9.14 -5.70 -13.17
CA ARG A 10 8.05 -6.51 -12.59
C ARG A 10 8.48 -7.24 -11.33
N THR A 11 9.75 -7.63 -11.25
CA THR A 11 10.28 -8.46 -10.16
C THR A 11 11.66 -7.97 -9.73
N GLY A 12 11.94 -8.09 -8.43
CA GLY A 12 13.23 -7.74 -7.84
C GLY A 12 13.34 -6.26 -7.46
N TRP A 13 14.51 -5.90 -6.95
CA TRP A 13 14.79 -4.61 -6.29
C TRP A 13 14.77 -3.40 -7.22
N ARG A 14 14.84 -3.63 -8.53
CA ARG A 14 14.69 -2.55 -9.53
C ARG A 14 13.23 -2.20 -9.79
N ALA A 15 12.30 -3.11 -9.56
CA ALA A 15 10.88 -2.89 -9.82
C ALA A 15 10.19 -2.01 -8.75
N VAL A 16 10.89 -1.64 -7.68
CA VAL A 16 10.33 -0.94 -6.53
C VAL A 16 10.59 0.56 -6.65
N ALA A 17 9.52 1.34 -6.52
CA ALA A 17 9.58 2.79 -6.37
C ALA A 17 9.62 3.17 -4.88
N VAL A 18 9.91 4.44 -4.57
CA VAL A 18 9.94 4.93 -3.18
C VAL A 18 8.55 4.71 -2.53
N PRO A 19 8.46 4.00 -1.40
CA PRO A 19 7.19 3.72 -0.74
C PRO A 19 6.52 5.00 -0.23
N GLY A 20 5.28 5.25 -0.66
CA GLY A 20 4.55 6.48 -0.36
C GLY A 20 3.50 6.42 0.73
N GLU A 21 3.10 5.21 1.13
CA GLU A 21 1.93 4.96 1.97
C GLU A 21 1.99 5.70 3.31
N LEU A 22 3.12 5.60 4.01
CA LEU A 22 3.30 6.20 5.33
C LEU A 22 3.21 7.74 5.25
N HIS A 23 3.87 8.35 4.27
CA HIS A 23 3.81 9.80 4.07
C HIS A 23 2.38 10.26 3.74
N GLY A 24 1.65 9.52 2.91
CA GLY A 24 0.26 9.81 2.59
C GLY A 24 -0.63 9.78 3.83
N LEU A 25 -0.61 8.66 4.57
CA LEU A 25 -1.40 8.47 5.79
C LEU A 25 -1.07 9.51 6.88
N TRP A 26 0.22 9.82 7.06
CA TRP A 26 0.64 10.84 8.01
C TRP A 26 0.18 12.23 7.59
N THR A 27 0.29 12.57 6.30
CA THR A 27 -0.18 13.86 5.77
C THR A 27 -1.68 14.00 5.98
N GLU A 28 -2.47 12.95 5.72
CA GLU A 28 -3.90 12.95 5.99
C GLU A 28 -4.20 13.13 7.49
N PHE A 29 -3.50 12.38 8.35
CA PHE A 29 -3.65 12.49 9.80
C PHE A 29 -3.33 13.90 10.32
N GLU A 30 -2.24 14.51 9.85
CA GLU A 30 -1.83 15.85 10.29
C GLU A 30 -2.78 16.95 9.81
N ASN A 31 -3.21 16.89 8.55
CA ASN A 31 -4.06 17.92 7.95
C ASN A 31 -5.55 17.78 8.29
N TYR A 32 -6.06 16.54 8.34
CA TYR A 32 -7.49 16.25 8.43
C TYR A 32 -7.89 15.39 9.62
N GLY A 33 -6.93 14.92 10.42
CA GLY A 33 -7.22 14.16 11.63
C GLY A 33 -8.06 14.96 12.63
N SER A 34 -9.00 14.29 13.29
CA SER A 34 -9.97 14.90 14.21
C SER A 34 -9.36 15.56 15.47
N LYS A 35 -8.06 15.38 15.70
CA LYS A 35 -7.31 15.73 16.93
C LYS A 35 -7.82 15.06 18.21
N LYS A 36 -8.76 14.11 18.11
CA LYS A 36 -9.29 13.31 19.24
C LYS A 36 -8.62 11.94 19.37
N VAL A 37 -7.93 11.49 18.32
CA VAL A 37 -7.20 10.22 18.27
C VAL A 37 -5.73 10.52 18.02
N THR A 38 -4.86 9.73 18.62
CA THR A 38 -3.41 9.83 18.40
C THR A 38 -3.00 8.93 17.23
N TRP A 39 -1.90 9.25 16.57
CA TRP A 39 -1.32 8.38 15.53
C TRP A 39 -1.14 6.95 16.03
N ARG A 40 -0.58 6.81 17.24
CA ARG A 40 -0.40 5.51 17.89
C ARG A 40 -1.71 4.73 17.99
N SER A 41 -2.79 5.37 18.42
CA SER A 41 -4.10 4.71 18.58
C SER A 41 -4.68 4.19 17.26
N LEU A 42 -4.31 4.78 16.12
CA LEU A 42 -4.73 4.31 14.80
C LEU A 42 -3.96 3.05 14.37
N VAL A 43 -2.68 2.94 14.75
CA VAL A 43 -1.82 1.82 14.38
C VAL A 43 -1.98 0.63 15.35
N GLN A 44 -2.31 0.92 16.61
CA GLN A 44 -2.38 -0.04 17.72
C GLN A 44 -3.21 -1.31 17.42
N PRO A 45 -4.39 -1.26 16.79
CA PRO A 45 -5.16 -2.47 16.49
C PRO A 45 -4.42 -3.44 15.56
N THR A 46 -3.59 -2.93 14.64
CA THR A 46 -2.80 -3.77 13.74
C THR A 46 -1.61 -4.40 14.46
N ILE A 47 -1.03 -3.69 15.43
CA ILE A 47 0.03 -4.21 16.30
C ILE A 47 -0.51 -5.39 17.11
N GLU A 48 -1.68 -5.24 17.74
CA GLU A 48 -2.36 -6.32 18.49
C GLU A 48 -2.65 -7.52 17.60
N LEU A 49 -3.18 -7.29 16.39
CA LEU A 49 -3.45 -8.34 15.41
C LEU A 49 -2.18 -9.14 15.03
N LEU A 50 -1.03 -8.46 14.93
CA LEU A 50 0.25 -9.09 14.62
C LEU A 50 0.85 -9.84 15.82
N GLU A 51 0.55 -9.41 17.05
CA GLU A 51 0.97 -10.06 18.29
C GLU A 51 0.14 -11.31 18.58
N GLU A 52 -1.18 -11.18 18.53
CA GLU A 52 -2.12 -12.26 18.79
C GLU A 52 -2.16 -13.25 17.63
N GLY A 53 -1.88 -12.79 16.42
CA GLY A 53 -2.04 -13.53 15.18
C GLY A 53 -3.42 -13.34 14.56
N PHE A 54 -3.48 -13.59 13.26
CA PHE A 54 -4.73 -13.46 12.51
C PHE A 54 -4.96 -14.65 11.58
N PRO A 55 -6.24 -15.02 11.36
CA PRO A 55 -6.58 -16.08 10.42
C PRO A 55 -6.27 -15.63 8.99
N THR A 56 -5.63 -16.51 8.23
CA THR A 56 -5.40 -16.30 6.80
C THR A 56 -6.74 -16.30 6.08
N SER A 57 -7.09 -15.20 5.42
CA SER A 57 -8.32 -15.12 4.63
C SER A 57 -8.26 -16.02 3.39
N HIS A 58 -9.41 -16.36 2.81
CA HIS A 58 -9.47 -17.12 1.55
C HIS A 58 -8.70 -16.44 0.42
N ALA A 59 -8.82 -15.11 0.30
CA ALA A 59 -8.11 -14.33 -0.72
C ALA A 59 -6.58 -14.37 -0.50
N LEU A 60 -6.13 -14.22 0.74
CA LEU A 60 -4.70 -14.30 1.07
C LEU A 60 -4.16 -15.71 0.82
N ALA A 61 -4.87 -16.75 1.26
CA ALA A 61 -4.47 -18.14 1.03
C ALA A 61 -4.34 -18.46 -0.46
N LYS A 62 -5.27 -17.98 -1.30
CA LYS A 62 -5.21 -18.14 -2.75
C LYS A 62 -3.99 -17.43 -3.34
N ALA A 63 -3.70 -16.20 -2.92
CA ALA A 63 -2.54 -15.44 -3.37
C ALA A 63 -1.21 -16.12 -2.97
N LEU A 64 -1.12 -16.59 -1.72
CA LEU A 64 0.04 -17.32 -1.21
C LEU A 64 0.27 -18.63 -1.98
N ALA A 65 -0.79 -19.43 -2.19
CA ALA A 65 -0.70 -20.66 -2.95
C ALA A 65 -0.22 -20.41 -4.40
N GLY A 66 -0.75 -19.37 -5.06
CA GLY A 66 -0.32 -18.99 -6.41
C GLY A 66 1.12 -18.48 -6.52
N LYS A 67 1.80 -18.25 -5.39
CA LYS A 67 3.19 -17.77 -5.32
C LYS A 67 4.09 -18.65 -4.44
N ALA A 68 3.65 -19.87 -4.14
CA ALA A 68 4.31 -20.73 -3.16
C ALA A 68 5.80 -20.98 -3.50
N ASP A 69 6.11 -21.28 -4.76
CA ASP A 69 7.49 -21.54 -5.20
C ASP A 69 8.38 -20.29 -5.05
N TYR A 70 7.85 -19.12 -5.43
CA TYR A 70 8.56 -17.85 -5.27
C TYR A 70 8.83 -17.55 -3.79
N ILE A 71 7.80 -17.69 -2.94
CA ILE A 71 7.90 -17.48 -1.49
C ILE A 71 8.91 -18.44 -0.86
N ALA A 72 8.96 -19.69 -1.29
CA ALA A 72 9.92 -20.67 -0.80
C ALA A 72 11.36 -20.32 -1.21
N SER A 73 11.54 -19.75 -2.39
CA SER A 73 12.86 -19.33 -2.91
C SER A 73 13.34 -17.99 -2.33
N GLU A 74 12.44 -17.12 -1.89
CA GLU A 74 12.77 -15.78 -1.41
C GLU A 74 12.86 -15.73 0.12
N SER A 75 14.09 -15.61 0.63
CA SER A 75 14.39 -15.61 2.06
C SER A 75 13.65 -14.55 2.87
N THR A 76 13.38 -13.38 2.29
CA THR A 76 12.66 -12.28 2.92
C THR A 76 11.15 -12.56 3.09
N MET A 77 10.62 -13.56 2.37
CA MET A 77 9.20 -13.93 2.41
C MET A 77 8.87 -15.09 3.37
N LYS A 78 9.86 -15.63 4.10
CA LYS A 78 9.67 -16.73 5.06
C LYS A 78 8.58 -16.48 6.10
N ALA A 79 8.26 -15.22 6.38
CA ALA A 79 7.16 -14.84 7.26
C ALA A 79 5.78 -15.32 6.76
N PHE A 80 5.65 -15.79 5.51
CA PHE A 80 4.43 -16.38 4.96
C PHE A 80 4.42 -17.91 4.92
N ILE A 81 5.47 -18.56 5.43
CA ILE A 81 5.57 -20.02 5.56
C ILE A 81 5.13 -20.41 6.96
N ASN A 82 4.18 -21.34 7.03
CA ASN A 82 3.74 -21.92 8.29
C ASN A 82 4.84 -22.84 8.84
N PRO A 83 5.43 -22.52 10.00
CA PRO A 83 6.55 -23.28 10.55
C PRO A 83 6.16 -24.72 10.93
N LYS A 84 4.87 -25.00 11.14
CA LYS A 84 4.38 -26.34 11.47
C LYS A 84 4.32 -27.27 10.25
N THR A 85 4.07 -26.70 9.06
CA THR A 85 3.85 -27.49 7.84
C THR A 85 4.98 -27.35 6.82
N GLY A 86 5.83 -26.34 6.97
CA GLY A 86 6.86 -25.98 5.99
C GLY A 86 6.29 -25.45 4.66
N LYS A 87 4.99 -25.18 4.60
CA LYS A 87 4.28 -24.69 3.41
C LYS A 87 3.71 -23.31 3.68
N VAL A 88 3.35 -22.58 2.62
CA VAL A 88 2.63 -21.31 2.78
C VAL A 88 1.32 -21.50 3.54
N TYR A 89 0.92 -20.47 4.29
CA TYR A 89 -0.31 -20.51 5.10
C TYR A 89 -1.57 -20.78 4.27
N ARG A 90 -2.44 -21.64 4.81
CA ARG A 90 -3.76 -21.98 4.25
C ARG A 90 -4.87 -21.17 4.93
N ALA A 91 -6.02 -21.10 4.28
CA ALA A 91 -7.19 -20.40 4.82
C ALA A 91 -7.52 -20.88 6.25
N GLY A 92 -7.76 -19.94 7.15
CA GLY A 92 -8.02 -20.20 8.57
C GLY A 92 -6.78 -20.43 9.44
N GLU A 93 -5.61 -20.74 8.88
CA GLU A 93 -4.38 -20.87 9.66
C GLU A 93 -3.93 -19.51 10.20
N GLN A 94 -3.38 -19.52 11.42
CA GLN A 94 -2.99 -18.31 12.15
C GLN A 94 -1.57 -17.84 11.76
N ILE A 95 -1.48 -16.63 11.22
CA ILE A 95 -0.20 -15.98 10.91
C ILE A 95 0.27 -15.21 12.13
N LYS A 96 1.40 -15.63 12.72
CA LYS A 96 2.11 -14.94 13.83
C LYS A 96 3.58 -14.62 13.51
N THR A 97 4.00 -14.96 12.30
CA THR A 97 5.40 -14.93 11.84
C THR A 97 5.82 -13.56 11.29
N ARG A 98 4.91 -12.58 11.24
CA ARG A 98 5.13 -11.22 10.70
C ARG A 98 5.85 -10.31 11.72
N THR A 99 6.86 -10.84 12.41
CA THR A 99 7.53 -10.18 13.55
C THR A 99 8.34 -8.94 13.17
N LEU A 100 8.94 -8.90 11.98
CA LEU A 100 9.64 -7.71 11.50
C LEU A 100 8.67 -6.54 11.26
N LEU A 101 7.53 -6.81 10.63
CA LEU A 101 6.48 -5.80 10.46
C LEU A 101 5.97 -5.30 11.81
N LEU A 102 5.74 -6.20 12.77
CA LEU A 102 5.36 -5.84 14.14
C LEU A 102 6.37 -4.87 14.78
N LYS A 103 7.68 -5.15 14.66
CA LYS A 103 8.73 -4.25 15.17
C LYS A 103 8.72 -2.89 14.46
N THR A 104 8.59 -2.87 13.14
CA THR A 104 8.50 -1.64 12.35
C THR A 104 7.30 -0.79 12.78
N LEU A 105 6.11 -1.39 12.87
CA LEU A 105 4.90 -0.68 13.28
C LEU A 105 4.99 -0.17 14.71
N ARG A 106 5.55 -0.94 15.65
CA ARG A 106 5.81 -0.47 17.02
C ARG A 106 6.79 0.72 17.06
N ARG A 107 7.84 0.71 16.23
CA ARG A 107 8.81 1.81 16.14
C ARG A 107 8.13 3.08 15.58
N LEU A 108 7.39 2.95 14.48
CA LEU A 108 6.70 4.07 13.85
C LEU A 108 5.54 4.60 14.69
N SER A 109 4.78 3.75 15.38
CA SER A 109 3.64 4.19 16.20
C SER A 109 4.07 4.96 17.45
N ASN A 110 5.27 4.70 17.95
CA ASN A 110 5.82 5.35 19.15
C ASN A 110 6.71 6.55 18.82
N SER A 111 7.04 6.78 17.55
CA SER A 111 7.83 7.95 17.14
C SER A 111 6.98 9.22 17.22
N SER A 112 7.60 10.31 17.66
CA SER A 112 7.01 11.65 17.56
C SER A 112 6.98 12.17 16.12
N ASN A 113 7.84 11.63 15.24
CA ASN A 113 7.90 11.96 13.83
C ASN A 113 8.16 10.68 13.00
N PRO A 114 7.12 9.91 12.65
CA PRO A 114 7.27 8.66 11.90
C PRO A 114 7.79 8.88 10.48
N ILE A 115 7.65 10.08 9.91
CA ILE A 115 8.17 10.41 8.57
C ILE A 115 9.67 10.53 8.61
N GLN A 116 10.21 11.32 9.54
CA GLN A 116 11.65 11.41 9.72
C GLN A 116 12.27 10.03 10.02
N GLU A 117 11.60 9.25 10.86
CA GLU A 117 12.05 7.90 11.23
C GLU A 117 12.20 6.97 10.01
N PHE A 118 11.24 7.02 9.08
CA PHE A 118 11.20 6.15 7.90
C PHE A 118 12.01 6.67 6.71
N TYR A 119 11.98 7.98 6.44
CA TYR A 119 12.50 8.58 5.21
C TYR A 119 13.86 9.27 5.36
N GLU A 120 14.32 9.58 6.58
CA GLU A 120 15.56 10.36 6.80
C GLU A 120 16.53 9.74 7.83
N GLY A 121 16.05 8.83 8.69
CA GLY A 121 16.83 8.22 9.78
C GLY A 121 17.49 6.88 9.43
N ASP A 122 17.75 6.08 10.47
CA ASP A 122 18.39 4.76 10.33
C ASP A 122 17.61 3.83 9.40
N MET A 123 16.27 3.89 9.39
CA MET A 123 15.49 3.04 8.48
C MET A 123 15.79 3.37 7.01
N ALA A 124 15.89 4.65 6.65
CA ALA A 124 16.19 5.07 5.29
C ALA A 124 17.58 4.57 4.85
N ARG A 125 18.57 4.68 5.75
CA ARG A 125 19.92 4.15 5.53
C ARG A 125 19.95 2.64 5.35
N GLU A 126 19.28 1.91 6.24
CA GLU A 126 19.16 0.45 6.17
C GLU A 126 18.50 0.02 4.86
N MET A 127 17.39 0.66 4.49
CA MET A 127 16.70 0.38 3.22
C MET A 127 17.60 0.68 2.02
N ALA A 128 18.21 1.86 1.93
CA ALA A 128 19.11 2.22 0.84
C ALA A 128 20.30 1.25 0.71
N ALA A 129 20.86 0.80 1.84
CA ALA A 129 21.91 -0.21 1.86
C ALA A 129 21.43 -1.57 1.32
N GLU A 130 20.21 -2.01 1.66
CA GLU A 130 19.60 -3.21 1.09
C GLU A 130 19.36 -3.08 -0.42
N PHE A 131 18.78 -1.95 -0.85
CA PHE A 131 18.58 -1.66 -2.27
C PHE A 131 19.90 -1.75 -3.05
N LYS A 132 20.96 -1.11 -2.54
CA LYS A 132 22.30 -1.20 -3.14
C LYS A 132 22.83 -2.62 -3.15
N ARG A 133 22.70 -3.36 -2.05
CA ARG A 133 23.18 -4.74 -1.90
C ARG A 133 22.54 -5.70 -2.90
N TYR A 134 21.24 -5.53 -3.18
CA TYR A 134 20.50 -6.43 -4.06
C TYR A 134 20.25 -5.86 -5.46
N GLY A 135 20.99 -4.83 -5.86
CA GLY A 135 21.02 -4.31 -7.24
C GLY A 135 19.82 -3.43 -7.62
N GLY A 136 19.08 -2.95 -6.63
CA GLY A 136 18.11 -1.86 -6.76
C GLY A 136 18.79 -0.49 -6.93
N ILE A 137 17.97 0.55 -7.09
CA ILE A 137 18.44 1.88 -7.49
C ILE A 137 18.05 3.00 -6.52
N LEU A 138 17.22 2.71 -5.52
CA LEU A 138 16.79 3.73 -4.55
C LEU A 138 17.94 4.10 -3.61
N THR A 139 18.16 5.40 -3.42
CA THR A 139 19.17 5.95 -2.51
C THR A 139 18.53 6.63 -1.30
N GLU A 140 19.34 6.99 -0.31
CA GLU A 140 18.88 7.77 0.86
C GLU A 140 18.23 9.09 0.41
N GLU A 141 18.78 9.74 -0.61
CA GLU A 141 18.23 10.98 -1.19
C GLU A 141 16.84 10.76 -1.83
N ASP A 142 16.60 9.61 -2.47
CA ASP A 142 15.28 9.29 -3.01
C ASP A 142 14.23 9.16 -1.89
N PHE A 143 14.59 8.54 -0.76
CA PHE A 143 13.72 8.48 0.41
C PHE A 143 13.52 9.88 1.02
N ALA A 144 14.61 10.63 1.25
CA ALA A 144 14.57 11.93 1.90
C ALA A 144 13.83 13.00 1.08
N SER A 145 13.82 12.88 -0.25
CA SER A 145 13.11 13.80 -1.15
C SER A 145 11.65 13.44 -1.39
N TYR A 146 11.19 12.25 -0.98
CA TYR A 146 9.82 11.82 -1.21
C TYR A 146 8.81 12.67 -0.43
N ARG A 147 7.78 13.17 -1.10
CA ARG A 147 6.66 13.89 -0.48
C ARG A 147 5.35 13.44 -1.11
N SER A 148 4.31 13.25 -0.31
CA SER A 148 2.94 13.15 -0.84
C SER A 148 2.47 14.52 -1.34
N LEU A 149 1.64 14.49 -2.38
CA LEU A 149 1.07 15.70 -2.98
C LEU A 149 -0.36 15.88 -2.49
N LEU A 150 -0.65 17.07 -1.95
CA LEU A 150 -2.03 17.51 -1.71
C LEU A 150 -2.56 18.16 -2.98
N VAL A 151 -3.52 17.50 -3.61
CA VAL A 151 -4.16 17.98 -4.82
C VAL A 151 -5.32 18.90 -4.43
N PRO A 152 -5.37 20.16 -4.93
CA PRO A 152 -6.48 21.05 -4.62
C PRO A 152 -7.79 20.54 -5.21
N SER A 153 -8.92 20.90 -4.60
CA SER A 153 -10.25 20.50 -5.08
C SER A 153 -10.56 20.99 -6.49
N SER A 154 -9.89 22.05 -6.96
CA SER A 154 -9.99 22.56 -8.33
C SER A 154 -9.55 21.54 -9.39
N ASP A 155 -8.69 20.60 -9.02
CA ASP A 155 -8.07 19.63 -9.93
C ASP A 155 -8.78 18.27 -9.86
N VAL A 156 -9.75 18.14 -8.95
CA VAL A 156 -10.61 16.95 -8.86
C VAL A 156 -11.53 16.92 -10.08
N ILE A 157 -11.62 15.76 -10.71
CA ILE A 157 -12.49 15.55 -11.85
C ILE A 157 -13.89 15.25 -11.34
N TYR A 158 -14.85 16.09 -11.70
CA TYR A 158 -16.27 15.93 -11.37
C TYR A 158 -17.09 15.59 -12.63
N THR A 159 -17.91 14.56 -12.52
CA THR A 159 -18.87 14.16 -13.56
C THR A 159 -20.27 14.12 -12.99
N HIS A 160 -21.16 14.91 -13.59
CA HIS A 160 -22.57 14.97 -13.23
C HIS A 160 -23.35 13.95 -14.05
N LEU A 161 -24.15 13.14 -13.38
CA LEU A 161 -25.06 12.18 -13.99
C LEU A 161 -26.48 12.76 -14.07
N ARG A 162 -27.28 12.28 -15.03
CA ARG A 162 -28.66 12.72 -15.29
C ARG A 162 -29.61 12.54 -14.11
N ASN A 163 -29.33 11.58 -13.23
CA ASN A 163 -30.09 11.35 -12.00
C ASN A 163 -29.73 12.31 -10.84
N GLY A 164 -28.93 13.35 -11.10
CA GLY A 164 -28.52 14.35 -10.11
C GLY A 164 -27.35 13.92 -9.21
N ARG A 165 -26.78 12.74 -9.43
CA ARG A 165 -25.57 12.29 -8.71
C ARG A 165 -24.32 12.89 -9.32
N ILE A 166 -23.30 13.08 -8.47
CA ILE A 166 -21.98 13.55 -8.88
C ILE A 166 -20.97 12.48 -8.51
N ILE A 167 -20.11 12.14 -9.45
CA ILE A 167 -18.95 11.28 -9.23
C ILE A 167 -17.72 12.17 -9.27
N CYS A 168 -16.83 12.01 -8.30
CA CYS A 168 -15.57 12.74 -8.24
C CYS A 168 -14.37 11.79 -8.11
N GLY A 169 -13.19 12.25 -8.50
CA GLY A 169 -11.96 11.49 -8.36
C GLY A 169 -10.71 12.28 -8.73
N PRO A 170 -9.52 11.82 -8.31
CA PRO A 170 -8.27 12.53 -8.55
C PRO A 170 -7.91 12.64 -10.05
N PRO A 171 -7.09 13.63 -10.44
CA PRO A 171 -6.55 13.73 -11.80
C PRO A 171 -5.59 12.56 -12.12
N PRO A 172 -5.05 12.47 -13.37
CA PRO A 172 -3.92 11.60 -13.67
C PRO A 172 -2.80 11.74 -12.62
N PRO A 173 -2.12 10.64 -12.23
CA PRO A 173 -2.07 9.33 -12.89
C PRO A 173 -3.20 8.36 -12.52
N SER A 174 -4.25 8.81 -11.82
CA SER A 174 -5.40 7.97 -11.51
C SER A 174 -6.20 7.57 -12.76
N ALA A 175 -6.99 6.50 -12.66
CA ALA A 175 -7.93 6.08 -13.69
C ALA A 175 -9.30 6.78 -13.62
N SER A 176 -9.48 7.79 -12.73
CA SER A 176 -10.80 8.39 -12.48
C SER A 176 -11.41 9.02 -13.72
N ALA A 177 -10.64 9.69 -14.57
CA ALA A 177 -11.12 10.26 -15.82
C ALA A 177 -11.75 9.19 -16.74
N VAL A 178 -11.10 8.04 -16.87
CA VAL A 178 -11.56 6.93 -17.72
C VAL A 178 -12.83 6.31 -17.15
N THR A 179 -12.84 6.00 -15.85
CA THR A 179 -14.02 5.43 -15.18
C THR A 179 -15.21 6.38 -15.28
N GLN A 180 -15.00 7.67 -15.02
CA GLN A 180 -16.06 8.66 -15.10
C GLN A 180 -16.58 8.87 -16.54
N ALA A 181 -15.70 8.83 -17.54
CA ALA A 181 -16.11 8.89 -18.95
C ALA A 181 -17.00 7.70 -19.34
N ILE A 182 -16.64 6.47 -18.91
CA ILE A 182 -17.47 5.28 -19.12
C ILE A 182 -18.85 5.47 -18.49
N LEU A 183 -18.90 5.92 -17.24
CA LEU A 183 -20.16 6.13 -16.53
C LEU A 183 -21.02 7.22 -17.17
N ASN A 184 -20.41 8.31 -17.65
CA ASN A 184 -21.13 9.36 -18.38
C ASN A 184 -21.75 8.85 -19.69
N VAL A 185 -21.01 8.04 -20.45
CA VAL A 185 -21.55 7.40 -21.66
C VAL A 185 -22.69 6.44 -21.31
N MET A 186 -22.51 5.58 -20.30
CA MET A 186 -23.52 4.64 -19.85
C MET A 186 -24.80 5.31 -19.34
N ASP A 187 -24.66 6.43 -18.63
CA ASP A 187 -25.79 7.25 -18.15
C ASP A 187 -26.65 7.78 -19.31
N GLY A 188 -26.05 7.96 -20.50
CA GLY A 188 -26.77 8.25 -21.74
C GLY A 188 -27.71 7.13 -22.23
N TYR A 189 -27.44 5.88 -21.87
CA TYR A 189 -28.18 4.69 -22.28
C TYR A 189 -29.12 4.14 -21.20
N VAL A 190 -29.05 4.65 -19.96
CA VAL A 190 -30.05 4.34 -18.95
C VAL A 190 -31.34 5.07 -19.34
N SER A 191 -32.15 4.43 -20.17
CA SER A 191 -33.53 4.83 -20.39
C SER A 191 -34.21 4.85 -19.03
N SER A 192 -34.78 6.00 -18.65
CA SER A 192 -35.81 6.08 -17.62
C SER A 192 -36.80 4.97 -17.91
N GLY A 193 -36.77 3.89 -17.12
CA GLY A 193 -37.69 2.78 -17.28
C GLY A 193 -39.09 3.37 -17.41
N GLN A 194 -39.69 3.19 -18.59
CA GLN A 194 -41.10 3.48 -18.78
C GLN A 194 -41.84 2.71 -17.69
N LYS A 195 -42.39 3.44 -16.73
CA LYS A 195 -43.44 2.89 -15.87
C LYS A 195 -44.59 2.56 -16.80
N SER A 196 -44.81 1.28 -17.09
CA SER A 196 -46.10 0.80 -17.62
C SER A 196 -47.11 0.78 -16.49
#